data_AF-A0A958HEB5-F1
#
_entry.id   AF-A0A958HEB5-F1
#
_cell.length_a   1.000
_cell.length_b   1.000
_cell.length_c   1.000
_cell.angle_alpha   90.00
_cell.angle_beta   90.00
_cell.angle_gamma   90.00
#
_symmetry.space_group_name_H-M   'P 1'
#
loop_
_entity.id
_entity.type
_entity.pdbx_description
1 polymer ?
#
loop_
_entity_poly.entity_id
_entity_poly.type
_entity_poly.pdbx_seq_one_letter_code
_entity_poly.pdbx_strand_id
1 'polypeptide(L)'
;MSLTLDQTNVSSKQKDINRFPKAKAIFNICAIVILMLVFNLYPDRIGIWQFTGDEISFYPLLNSVFLATWLPWFNIWWILALSLNIAHLSLGHWTLATRVLDIVVIVLGLNIILSLLFGSPMNAINPGLATADLGWTQVMREMSPMFTWIIPFILAIIAIAVGVDLIRKVIWLVRSVIR
;
A
#
# COMPACT_ATOMS: atom_id res chain seq x y z
N MET A 1 -47.07 7.26 21.52
CA MET A 1 -46.63 6.10 20.70
C MET A 1 -45.61 6.46 19.61
N SER A 2 -45.21 7.73 19.44
CA SER A 2 -44.24 8.19 18.43
C SER A 2 -42.78 8.30 18.90
N LEU A 3 -42.53 8.38 20.22
CA LEU A 3 -41.18 8.56 20.79
C LEU A 3 -40.31 7.29 20.78
N THR A 4 -40.91 6.10 20.67
CA THR A 4 -40.19 4.82 20.70
C THR A 4 -39.56 4.45 19.36
N LEU A 5 -40.15 4.89 18.23
CA LEU A 5 -39.64 4.60 16.89
C LEU A 5 -38.38 5.39 16.55
N ASP A 6 -38.25 6.61 17.08
CA ASP A 6 -37.09 7.48 16.83
C ASP A 6 -35.83 6.98 17.56
N GLN A 7 -35.97 6.53 18.81
CA GLN A 7 -34.89 5.94 19.61
C GLN A 7 -34.33 4.65 18.98
N THR A 8 -35.20 3.80 18.40
CA THR A 8 -34.77 2.58 17.70
C THR A 8 -34.00 2.88 16.41
N ASN A 9 -34.40 3.92 15.68
CA ASN A 9 -33.78 4.32 14.41
C ASN A 9 -32.40 4.96 14.64
N VAL A 10 -32.26 5.81 15.67
CA VAL A 10 -30.97 6.39 16.06
C VAL A 10 -30.00 5.30 16.56
N SER A 11 -30.48 4.33 17.33
CA SER A 11 -29.65 3.21 17.82
C SER A 11 -29.17 2.28 16.70
N SER A 12 -30.04 1.94 15.73
CA SER A 12 -29.65 1.13 14.57
C SER A 12 -28.65 1.87 13.68
N LYS A 13 -28.86 3.17 13.42
CA LYS A 13 -27.96 3.98 12.61
C LYS A 13 -26.58 4.14 13.25
N GLN A 14 -26.52 4.30 14.58
CA GLN A 14 -25.26 4.36 15.33
C GLN A 14 -24.51 3.01 15.36
N LYS A 15 -25.24 1.90 15.39
CA LYS A 15 -24.68 0.53 15.35
C LYS A 15 -24.04 0.22 14.00
N ASP A 16 -24.56 0.78 12.91
CA ASP A 16 -24.00 0.62 11.57
C ASP A 16 -22.79 1.53 11.30
N ILE A 17 -22.74 2.74 11.88
CA ILE A 17 -21.59 3.66 11.75
C ILE A 17 -20.31 3.07 12.37
N ASN A 18 -20.42 2.27 13.44
CA ASN A 18 -19.28 1.64 14.10
C ASN A 18 -18.89 0.27 13.53
N ARG A 19 -19.66 -0.27 12.58
CA ARG A 19 -19.43 -1.61 12.04
C ARG A 19 -18.40 -1.52 10.92
N PHE A 20 -17.20 -2.05 11.17
CA PHE A 20 -16.20 -2.16 10.11
C PHE A 20 -16.72 -3.15 9.04
N PRO A 21 -16.79 -2.77 7.75
CA PRO A 21 -17.30 -3.65 6.71
C PRO A 21 -16.39 -4.86 6.58
N LYS A 22 -16.87 -6.03 7.05
CA LYS A 22 -16.10 -7.29 7.07
C LYS A 22 -15.55 -7.65 5.69
N ALA A 23 -16.31 -7.37 4.62
CA ALA A 23 -15.88 -7.59 3.24
C ALA A 23 -14.61 -6.80 2.88
N LYS A 24 -14.49 -5.54 3.35
CA LYS A 24 -13.29 -4.72 3.14
C LYS A 24 -12.09 -5.29 3.89
N ALA A 25 -12.29 -5.76 5.13
CA ALA A 25 -11.24 -6.40 5.92
C ALA A 25 -10.70 -7.65 5.22
N ILE A 26 -11.60 -8.51 4.73
CA ILE A 26 -11.26 -9.76 4.04
C ILE A 26 -10.51 -9.46 2.74
N PHE A 27 -11.03 -8.54 1.91
CA PHE A 27 -10.35 -8.14 0.68
C PHE A 27 -8.94 -7.62 0.96
N ASN A 28 -8.78 -6.75 1.96
CA ASN A 28 -7.46 -6.23 2.36
C ASN A 28 -6.52 -7.34 2.82
N ILE A 29 -7.01 -8.30 3.62
CA ILE A 29 -6.22 -9.46 4.05
C ILE A 29 -5.75 -10.26 2.84
N CYS A 30 -6.67 -10.63 1.93
CA CYS A 30 -6.34 -11.37 0.73
C CYS A 30 -5.32 -10.61 -0.13
N ALA A 31 -5.51 -9.31 -0.32
CA ALA A 31 -4.60 -8.46 -1.08
C ALA A 31 -3.19 -8.42 -0.46
N ILE A 32 -3.09 -8.20 0.86
CA ILE A 32 -1.81 -8.19 1.58
C ILE A 32 -1.12 -9.54 1.48
N VAL A 33 -1.85 -10.64 1.68
CA VAL A 33 -1.30 -12.01 1.61
C VAL A 33 -0.78 -12.30 0.20
N ILE A 34 -1.56 -11.99 -0.84
CA ILE A 34 -1.13 -12.18 -2.24
C ILE A 34 0.12 -11.35 -2.52
N LEU A 35 0.14 -10.08 -2.11
CA LEU A 35 1.28 -9.19 -2.33
C LEU A 35 2.54 -9.73 -1.61
N MET A 36 2.39 -10.16 -0.37
CA MET A 36 3.46 -10.75 0.42
C MET A 36 3.98 -12.04 -0.23
N LEU A 37 3.10 -12.92 -0.72
CA LEU A 37 3.50 -14.13 -1.43
C LEU A 37 4.25 -13.79 -2.73
N VAL A 38 3.73 -12.86 -3.54
CA VAL A 38 4.35 -12.47 -4.81
C VAL A 38 5.76 -11.89 -4.59
N PHE A 39 5.90 -10.96 -3.65
CA PHE A 39 7.18 -10.31 -3.39
C PHE A 39 8.18 -11.19 -2.61
N ASN A 40 7.72 -12.17 -1.82
CA ASN A 40 8.60 -13.03 -1.00
C ASN A 40 8.98 -14.34 -1.72
N LEU A 41 8.04 -15.00 -2.41
CA LEU A 41 8.26 -16.28 -3.08
C LEU A 41 8.69 -16.14 -4.54
N TYR A 42 8.26 -15.06 -5.20
CA TYR A 42 8.50 -14.87 -6.63
C TYR A 42 9.15 -13.52 -6.99
N PRO A 43 10.15 -13.01 -6.21
CA PRO A 43 10.82 -11.76 -6.56
C PRO A 43 11.44 -11.84 -7.97
N ASP A 44 12.03 -12.99 -8.30
CA ASP A 44 12.69 -13.26 -9.58
C ASP A 44 11.73 -13.59 -10.72
N ARG A 45 10.41 -13.52 -10.51
CA ARG A 45 9.42 -13.66 -11.61
C ARG A 45 8.69 -12.36 -11.92
N ILE A 46 8.93 -11.31 -11.14
CA ILE A 46 8.41 -9.96 -11.39
C ILE A 46 9.38 -9.29 -12.35
N GLY A 47 9.14 -9.44 -13.65
CA GLY A 47 10.06 -8.96 -14.68
C GLY A 47 9.45 -9.00 -16.06
N ILE A 48 10.24 -8.51 -17.02
CA ILE A 48 9.88 -8.51 -18.43
C ILE A 48 10.53 -9.73 -19.08
N TRP A 49 9.69 -10.56 -19.70
CA TRP A 49 10.15 -11.67 -20.53
C TRP A 49 10.35 -11.17 -21.94
N GLN A 50 11.53 -11.41 -22.48
CA GLN A 50 11.86 -11.12 -23.86
C GLN A 50 12.00 -12.42 -24.64
N PHE A 51 11.30 -12.48 -25.78
CA PHE A 51 11.42 -13.55 -26.76
C PHE A 51 12.08 -12.96 -28.01
N THR A 52 13.37 -13.23 -28.19
CA THR A 52 14.10 -12.80 -29.39
C THR A 52 14.58 -14.05 -30.12
N GLY A 53 13.85 -14.46 -31.16
CA GLY A 53 14.12 -15.72 -31.85
C GLY A 53 13.93 -16.93 -30.91
N ASP A 54 14.97 -17.77 -30.80
CA ASP A 54 14.99 -18.97 -29.94
C ASP A 54 15.51 -18.70 -28.50
N GLU A 55 15.96 -17.49 -28.19
CA GLU A 55 16.46 -17.15 -26.86
C GLU A 55 15.39 -16.45 -26.00
N ILE A 56 15.13 -17.03 -24.83
CA ILE A 56 14.26 -16.46 -23.80
C ILE A 56 15.14 -15.75 -22.78
N SER A 57 15.15 -14.42 -22.83
CA SER A 57 15.87 -13.58 -21.86
C SER A 57 14.89 -12.99 -20.84
N PHE A 58 15.21 -13.10 -19.55
CA PHE A 58 14.40 -12.57 -18.46
C PHE A 58 15.10 -11.38 -17.78
N TYR A 59 14.42 -10.24 -17.73
CA TYR A 59 14.91 -9.04 -17.05
C TYR A 59 14.05 -8.73 -15.81
N PRO A 60 14.59 -8.85 -14.59
CA PRO A 60 13.87 -8.51 -13.36
C PRO A 60 13.43 -7.04 -13.38
N LEU A 61 12.19 -6.75 -12.99
CA LEU A 61 11.66 -5.38 -12.99
C LEU A 61 12.33 -4.53 -11.91
N LEU A 62 12.49 -5.13 -10.73
CA LEU A 62 13.02 -4.50 -9.54
C LEU A 62 14.51 -4.82 -9.38
N ASN A 63 15.25 -3.86 -8.84
CA ASN A 63 16.65 -4.03 -8.48
C ASN A 63 16.77 -5.02 -7.28
N SER A 64 17.69 -5.97 -7.35
CA SER A 64 17.94 -6.93 -6.27
C SER A 64 18.37 -6.26 -4.97
N VAL A 65 19.15 -5.18 -5.07
CA VAL A 65 19.56 -4.35 -3.91
C VAL A 65 18.37 -3.63 -3.29
N PHE A 66 17.44 -3.17 -4.14
CA PHE A 66 16.20 -2.54 -3.69
C PHE A 66 15.34 -3.53 -2.91
N LEU A 67 15.12 -4.73 -3.46
CA LEU A 67 14.38 -5.78 -2.78
C LEU A 67 15.03 -6.16 -1.45
N ALA A 68 16.34 -6.40 -1.41
CA ALA A 68 17.04 -6.75 -0.17
C ALA A 68 16.90 -5.67 0.92
N THR A 69 16.88 -4.40 0.53
CA THR A 69 16.80 -3.27 1.47
C THR A 69 15.37 -2.99 1.93
N TRP A 70 14.41 -2.99 1.01
CA TRP A 70 13.05 -2.52 1.26
C TRP A 70 12.06 -3.62 1.61
N LEU A 71 12.27 -4.85 1.13
CA LEU A 71 11.37 -5.98 1.39
C LEU A 71 11.18 -6.27 2.90
N PRO A 72 12.21 -6.18 3.77
CA PRO A 72 12.01 -6.31 5.22
C PRO A 72 11.04 -5.26 5.79
N TRP A 73 11.14 -4.01 5.34
CA TRP A 73 10.24 -2.93 5.78
C TRP A 73 8.81 -3.15 5.30
N PHE A 74 8.64 -3.59 4.05
CA PHE A 74 7.33 -3.97 3.53
C PHE A 74 6.72 -5.15 4.30
N ASN A 75 7.50 -6.17 4.66
CA ASN A 75 7.02 -7.29 5.47
C ASN A 75 6.55 -6.84 6.85
N ILE A 76 7.31 -5.97 7.53
CA ILE A 76 6.90 -5.39 8.82
C ILE A 76 5.56 -4.66 8.64
N TRP A 77 5.48 -3.78 7.65
CA TRP A 77 4.26 -3.02 7.36
C TRP A 77 3.07 -3.93 7.05
N TRP A 78 3.25 -4.97 6.22
CA TRP A 78 2.22 -5.95 5.90
C TRP A 78 1.76 -6.76 7.10
N ILE A 79 2.67 -7.22 7.97
CA ILE A 79 2.31 -7.95 9.18
C ILE A 79 1.48 -7.07 10.12
N LEU A 80 1.87 -5.81 10.30
CA LEU A 80 1.12 -4.84 11.10
C LEU A 80 -0.27 -4.57 10.49
N ALA A 81 -0.33 -4.33 9.18
CA ALA A 81 -1.60 -4.12 8.46
C ALA A 81 -2.50 -5.37 8.52
N LEU A 82 -1.94 -6.57 8.40
CA LEU A 82 -2.67 -7.83 8.51
C LEU A 82 -3.24 -7.99 9.93
N SER A 83 -2.41 -7.74 10.95
CA SER A 83 -2.81 -7.79 12.36
C SER A 83 -3.97 -6.83 12.66
N LEU A 84 -3.93 -5.61 12.08
CA LEU A 84 -5.02 -4.64 12.18
C LEU A 84 -6.32 -5.19 11.58
N ASN A 85 -6.26 -5.74 10.37
CA ASN A 85 -7.45 -6.27 9.70
C ASN A 85 -8.04 -7.47 10.46
N ILE A 86 -7.20 -8.36 11.00
CA ILE A 86 -7.62 -9.47 11.87
C ILE A 86 -8.30 -8.92 13.14
N ALA A 87 -7.71 -7.92 13.78
CA ALA A 87 -8.30 -7.28 14.96
C ALA A 87 -9.67 -6.67 14.66
N HIS A 88 -9.83 -6.00 13.51
CA HIS A 88 -11.14 -5.49 13.06
C HIS A 88 -12.17 -6.60 12.81
N LEU A 89 -11.76 -7.75 12.29
CA LEU A 89 -12.64 -8.90 12.10
C LEU A 89 -13.08 -9.52 13.43
N SER A 90 -12.17 -9.61 14.41
CA SER A 90 -12.45 -10.20 15.73
C SER A 90 -13.27 -9.26 16.63
N LEU A 91 -12.92 -7.98 16.69
CA LEU A 91 -13.57 -7.02 17.59
C LEU A 91 -14.86 -6.46 16.94
N GLY A 92 -14.89 -6.29 15.62
CA GLY A 92 -16.03 -5.72 14.90
C GLY A 92 -16.33 -4.25 15.22
N HIS A 93 -15.53 -3.63 16.10
CA HIS A 93 -15.61 -2.23 16.52
C HIS A 93 -14.21 -1.64 16.71
N TRP A 94 -14.11 -0.32 16.65
CA TRP A 94 -12.84 0.39 16.88
C TRP A 94 -12.51 0.45 18.36
N THR A 95 -11.35 -0.07 18.76
CA THR A 95 -10.81 0.11 20.12
C THR A 95 -9.69 1.15 20.08
N LEU A 96 -9.29 1.66 21.25
CA LEU A 96 -8.15 2.58 21.33
C LEU A 96 -6.87 1.95 20.77
N ALA A 97 -6.66 0.65 21.04
CA ALA A 97 -5.53 -0.11 20.50
C ALA A 97 -5.57 -0.21 18.96
N THR A 98 -6.72 -0.52 18.34
CA THR A 98 -6.80 -0.59 16.87
C THR A 98 -6.63 0.77 16.22
N ARG A 99 -7.07 1.86 16.87
CA ARG A 99 -6.82 3.22 16.38
C ARG A 99 -5.36 3.63 16.40
N VAL A 100 -4.65 3.32 17.48
CA VAL A 100 -3.20 3.59 17.57
C VAL A 100 -2.45 2.77 16.53
N LEU A 101 -2.80 1.49 16.38
CA LEU A 101 -2.15 0.60 15.42
C LEU A 101 -2.42 1.04 13.96
N ASP A 102 -3.63 1.50 13.65
CA ASP A 102 -3.98 2.09 12.36
C ASP A 102 -3.14 3.35 12.04
N ILE A 103 -2.89 4.21 13.02
CA ILE A 103 -1.99 5.37 12.86
C ILE A 103 -0.56 4.89 12.60
N VAL A 104 -0.06 3.92 13.36
CA VAL A 104 1.30 3.36 13.18
C VAL A 104 1.46 2.76 11.78
N VAL A 105 0.49 1.98 11.30
CA VAL A 105 0.48 1.41 9.95
C VAL A 105 0.55 2.50 8.88
N ILE A 106 -0.19 3.60 9.05
CA ILE A 106 -0.15 4.74 8.12
C ILE A 106 1.18 5.45 8.16
N VAL A 107 1.73 5.73 9.35
CA VAL A 107 3.04 6.39 9.50
C VAL A 107 4.15 5.56 8.86
N LEU A 108 4.15 4.23 9.08
CA LEU A 108 5.10 3.33 8.43
C LEU A 108 4.94 3.32 6.91
N GLY A 109 3.71 3.22 6.40
CA GLY A 109 3.44 3.27 4.96
C GLY A 109 3.90 4.58 4.33
N LEU A 110 3.62 5.71 4.99
CA LEU A 110 4.05 7.04 4.55
C LEU A 110 5.58 7.16 4.57
N ASN A 111 6.24 6.64 5.60
CA ASN A 111 7.70 6.63 5.68
C ASN A 111 8.32 5.85 4.50
N ILE A 112 7.77 4.67 4.16
CA ILE A 112 8.21 3.90 3.00
C ILE A 112 8.03 4.70 1.70
N ILE A 113 6.87 5.32 1.49
CA ILE A 113 6.59 6.12 0.28
C ILE A 113 7.53 7.32 0.18
N LEU A 114 7.71 8.08 1.26
CA LEU A 114 8.60 9.24 1.28
C LEU A 114 10.04 8.82 1.02
N SER A 115 10.49 7.72 1.62
CA SER A 115 11.84 7.22 1.40
C SER A 115 12.06 6.75 -0.04
N LEU A 116 11.04 6.19 -0.68
CA LEU A 116 11.09 5.86 -2.11
C LEU A 116 11.11 7.11 -2.99
N LEU A 117 10.39 8.16 -2.59
CA LEU A 117 10.35 9.44 -3.30
C LEU A 117 11.69 10.18 -3.22
N PHE A 118 12.32 10.21 -2.04
CA PHE A 118 13.60 10.89 -1.80
C PHE A 118 14.83 10.03 -2.14
N GLY A 119 14.73 8.71 -2.05
CA GLY A 119 15.80 7.75 -2.36
C GLY A 119 16.04 7.52 -3.86
N SER A 120 15.35 8.26 -4.72
CA SER A 120 15.21 8.05 -6.17
C SER A 120 14.42 6.78 -6.52
N PRO A 121 13.21 6.90 -7.09
CA PRO A 121 12.44 5.75 -7.55
C PRO A 121 13.15 4.99 -8.69
N MET A 122 14.11 5.60 -9.37
CA MET A 122 14.93 4.93 -10.40
C MET A 122 15.83 3.85 -9.80
N ASN A 123 16.26 3.99 -8.54
CA ASN A 123 17.08 2.99 -7.88
C ASN A 123 16.31 1.68 -7.59
N ALA A 124 14.98 1.76 -7.59
CA ALA A 124 14.11 0.60 -7.43
C ALA A 124 14.01 -0.23 -8.72
N ILE A 125 14.24 0.37 -9.89
CA ILE A 125 14.13 -0.27 -11.20
C ILE A 125 15.49 -0.89 -11.56
N ASN A 126 15.49 -2.08 -12.14
CA ASN A 126 16.71 -2.72 -12.59
C ASN A 126 17.33 -1.95 -13.78
N PRO A 127 18.60 -1.49 -13.70
CA PRO A 127 19.24 -0.76 -14.80
C PRO A 127 19.40 -1.62 -16.07
N GLY A 128 19.41 -2.95 -15.94
CA GLY A 128 19.45 -3.89 -17.06
C GLY A 128 18.22 -3.77 -17.98
N LEU A 129 17.09 -3.25 -17.50
CA LEU A 129 15.91 -2.99 -18.32
C LEU A 129 16.11 -1.83 -19.29
N ALA A 130 16.92 -0.84 -18.92
CA ALA A 130 17.22 0.31 -19.79
C ALA A 130 18.15 -0.08 -20.95
N THR A 131 18.95 -1.13 -20.76
CA THR A 131 19.87 -1.67 -21.76
C THR A 131 19.33 -2.88 -22.52
N ALA A 132 18.20 -3.45 -22.08
CA ALA A 132 17.56 -4.57 -22.76
C ALA A 132 16.99 -4.10 -24.11
N ASP A 133 17.40 -4.76 -25.19
CA ASP A 133 16.90 -4.44 -26.54
C ASP A 133 15.52 -5.06 -26.76
N LEU A 134 14.53 -4.63 -25.97
CA LEU A 134 13.19 -5.22 -25.90
C LEU A 134 12.36 -5.08 -27.19
N GLY A 135 12.93 -4.63 -28.32
CA GLY A 135 12.21 -4.33 -29.57
C GLY A 135 11.34 -3.06 -29.51
N TRP A 136 11.07 -2.56 -28.30
CA TRP A 136 10.40 -1.28 -28.00
C TRP A 136 11.41 -0.15 -27.74
N THR A 137 12.69 -0.35 -28.02
CA THR A 137 13.78 0.55 -27.62
C THR A 137 13.64 1.96 -28.20
N GLN A 138 13.01 2.12 -29.36
CA GLN A 138 12.78 3.44 -29.96
C GLN A 138 11.65 4.21 -29.24
N VAL A 139 10.50 3.56 -29.03
CA VAL A 139 9.36 4.13 -28.27
C VAL A 139 9.75 4.39 -26.81
N MET A 140 10.48 3.48 -26.16
CA MET A 140 10.92 3.66 -24.78
C MET A 140 12.04 4.69 -24.63
N ARG A 141 12.89 4.89 -25.63
CA ARG A 141 13.90 5.96 -25.59
C ARG A 141 13.24 7.35 -25.67
N GLU A 142 12.17 7.47 -26.45
CA GLU A 142 11.38 8.70 -26.54
C GLU A 142 10.45 8.91 -25.33
N MET A 143 9.92 7.84 -24.73
CA MET A 143 9.09 7.89 -23.51
C MET A 143 9.88 7.83 -22.20
N SER A 144 11.18 7.55 -22.25
CA SER A 144 12.11 7.49 -21.10
C SER A 144 12.00 8.71 -20.16
N PRO A 145 12.01 9.97 -20.66
CA PRO A 145 11.83 11.11 -19.78
C PRO A 145 10.45 11.11 -19.11
N MET A 146 9.38 10.64 -19.77
CA MET A 146 8.05 10.59 -19.16
C MET A 146 8.00 9.61 -17.98
N PHE A 147 8.61 8.43 -18.09
CA PHE A 147 8.63 7.45 -16.97
C PHE A 147 9.41 7.97 -15.76
N THR A 148 10.51 8.67 -16.01
CA THR A 148 11.33 9.29 -14.96
C THR A 148 10.54 10.32 -14.14
N TRP A 149 9.58 11.02 -14.76
CA TRP A 149 8.73 11.99 -14.07
C TRP A 149 7.42 11.40 -13.54
N ILE A 150 6.83 10.41 -14.23
CA ILE A 150 5.49 9.91 -13.89
C ILE A 150 5.50 9.09 -12.59
N ILE A 151 6.55 8.29 -12.35
CA ILE A 151 6.66 7.46 -11.16
C ILE A 151 6.75 8.33 -9.89
N PRO A 152 7.69 9.30 -9.76
CA PRO A 152 7.72 10.17 -8.60
C PRO A 152 6.46 11.02 -8.48
N PHE A 153 5.82 11.42 -9.59
CA PHE A 153 4.57 12.16 -9.55
C PHE A 153 3.42 11.34 -8.95
N ILE A 154 3.24 10.09 -9.40
CA ILE A 154 2.25 9.17 -8.83
C ILE A 154 2.54 8.92 -7.35
N LEU A 155 3.80 8.66 -7.00
CA LEU A 155 4.20 8.45 -5.60
C LEU A 155 3.95 9.69 -4.74
N ALA A 156 4.20 10.89 -5.25
CA ALA A 156 3.91 12.15 -4.56
C ALA A 156 2.42 12.33 -4.31
N ILE A 157 1.56 12.04 -5.30
CA ILE A 157 0.10 12.07 -5.13
C ILE A 157 -0.34 11.10 -4.03
N ILE A 158 0.17 9.87 -4.07
CA ILE A 158 -0.13 8.85 -3.05
C ILE A 158 0.35 9.34 -1.67
N ALA A 159 1.56 9.89 -1.57
CA ALA A 159 2.12 10.42 -0.33
C ALA A 159 1.23 11.53 0.26
N ILE A 160 0.75 12.45 -0.58
CA ILE A 160 -0.14 13.53 -0.17
C ILE A 160 -1.48 12.97 0.30
N ALA A 161 -2.09 12.05 -0.46
CA ALA A 161 -3.36 11.44 -0.09
C ALA A 161 -3.26 10.72 1.27
N VAL A 162 -2.22 9.92 1.47
CA VAL A 162 -1.95 9.21 2.73
C VAL A 162 -1.63 10.20 3.86
N GLY A 163 -0.89 11.27 3.59
CA GLY A 163 -0.58 12.32 4.55
C GLY A 163 -1.82 13.07 5.03
N VAL A 164 -2.76 13.38 4.13
CA VAL A 164 -4.05 14.01 4.49
C VAL A 164 -4.87 13.09 5.39
N ASP A 165 -4.92 11.79 5.07
CA ASP A 165 -5.62 10.81 5.90
C ASP A 165 -4.99 10.66 7.30
N LEU A 166 -3.66 10.69 7.38
CA LEU A 166 -2.93 10.70 8.66
C LEU A 166 -3.33 11.91 9.51
N ILE A 167 -3.27 13.12 8.94
CA ILE A 167 -3.61 14.36 9.66
C ILE A 167 -5.04 14.31 10.18
N ARG A 168 -6.00 13.87 9.34
CA ARG A 168 -7.41 13.74 9.74
C ARG A 168 -7.56 12.78 10.92
N LYS A 169 -6.90 11.61 10.88
CA LYS A 169 -6.96 10.61 11.96
C LYS A 169 -6.32 11.13 13.25
N VAL A 170 -5.20 11.83 13.17
CA VAL A 170 -4.53 12.43 14.34
C VAL A 170 -5.39 13.51 14.99
N ILE A 171 -5.93 14.45 14.20
CA ILE A 171 -6.83 15.51 14.71
C ILE A 171 -8.05 14.88 15.40
N TRP A 172 -8.63 13.86 14.77
CA TRP A 172 -9.76 13.14 15.32
C TRP A 172 -9.43 12.46 16.66
N LEU A 173 -8.26 11.80 16.75
CA LEU A 173 -7.79 11.16 17.97
C LEU A 173 -7.59 12.16 19.11
N VAL A 174 -6.86 13.25 18.86
CA VAL A 174 -6.61 14.31 19.86
C VAL A 174 -7.91 14.90 20.38
N ARG A 175 -8.85 15.20 19.47
CA ARG A 175 -10.17 15.71 19.84
C ARG A 175 -10.99 14.70 20.67
N SER A 176 -10.80 13.41 20.45
CA SER A 176 -11.50 12.35 21.19
C SER A 176 -10.95 12.10 22.60
N VAL A 177 -9.69 12.46 22.87
CA VAL A 177 -9.02 12.26 24.17
C VAL A 177 -9.23 13.46 25.10
N ILE A 178 -9.40 14.67 24.56
CA ILE A 178 -9.57 15.92 25.33
C ILE A 178 -11.02 16.08 25.86
N ARG A 179 -11.93 15.15 25.58
CA ARG A 179 -13.34 15.20 25.97
C ARG A 179 -13.70 14.06 26.91
#